data_AF-F0H3W5-F1
#
_entry.id   AF-F0H3W5-F1
#
_cell.length_a   1.000
_cell.length_b   1.000
_cell.length_c   1.000
_cell.angle_alpha   90.00
_cell.angle_beta   90.00
_cell.angle_gamma   90.00
#
_symmetry.space_group_name_H-M   'P 1'
#
loop_
_entity.id
_entity.type
_entity.pdbx_description
1 polymer ?
#
loop_
_entity_poly.entity_id
_entity_poly.type
_entity_poly.pdbx_seq_one_letter_code
_entity_poly.pdbx_strand_id
1 'polypeptide(L)'
;MGGKTVCRYGVSNELNYNPAHKFSSAPSKRINGIGLFCHEFSHTMGLPDFYPYNKAAEKDDQTMELWDLMDGGEYTDNGYTPTPYTPWEKDVMGWKPLITIQETPRKITLHKDDALKVPTTYQKEYLILHNIQKEGWASKLLGQGMLVYRVNYEPETVNMYDHVNDTPGKPGMTIVPADGKLISSYSVHSKEEQQKYYASHTGDPFPGTSHVDHIGSIVLNHSTVKKPLFHITENTDGTITFEYLKDLTAAGINDITTEQQGTDNRIYTLDGRFVGTDRTVLPPSIYIQNRKKFVK
;
A
#
# COMPACT_ATOMS: atom_id res chain seq x y z
N MET A 1 -7.74 40.11 -17.44
CA MET A 1 -6.55 40.95 -17.72
C MET A 1 -6.20 40.81 -19.18
N GLY A 2 -6.05 41.91 -19.93
CA GLY A 2 -5.69 41.87 -21.36
C GLY A 2 -6.64 41.04 -22.24
N GLY A 3 -7.96 41.15 -22.04
CA GLY A 3 -8.96 40.38 -22.80
C GLY A 3 -9.09 38.90 -22.41
N LYS A 4 -8.31 38.41 -21.45
CA LYS A 4 -8.44 37.06 -20.89
C LYS A 4 -9.19 37.05 -19.56
N THR A 5 -10.00 36.02 -19.35
CA THR A 5 -10.58 35.68 -18.05
C THR A 5 -9.57 34.92 -17.21
N VAL A 6 -9.33 35.40 -15.99
CA VAL A 6 -8.57 34.66 -14.99
C VAL A 6 -9.57 33.79 -14.24
N CYS A 7 -9.41 32.48 -14.29
CA CYS A 7 -10.34 31.56 -13.63
C CYS A 7 -9.96 31.32 -12.16
N ARG A 8 -8.67 31.17 -11.87
CA ARG A 8 -8.13 30.87 -10.53
C ARG A 8 -6.76 31.54 -10.37
N TYR A 9 -6.43 31.96 -9.15
CA TYR A 9 -5.10 32.42 -8.78
C TYR A 9 -4.80 31.99 -7.34
N GLY A 10 -3.58 31.53 -7.08
CA GLY A 10 -3.09 31.25 -5.74
C GLY A 10 -2.22 32.39 -5.23
N VAL A 11 -2.25 32.67 -3.93
CA VAL A 11 -1.35 33.62 -3.28
C VAL A 11 -0.65 32.89 -2.15
N SER A 12 0.68 32.82 -2.22
CA SER A 12 1.50 32.17 -1.21
C SER A 12 2.57 33.12 -0.70
N ASN A 13 2.88 33.01 0.59
CA ASN A 13 3.92 33.80 1.23
C ASN A 13 5.30 33.18 0.97
N GLU A 14 6.28 34.03 0.62
CA GLU A 14 7.68 33.63 0.48
C GLU A 14 8.43 33.60 1.81
N LEU A 15 7.97 34.38 2.80
CA LEU A 15 8.57 34.49 4.13
C LEU A 15 7.74 33.73 5.16
N ASN A 16 8.42 32.98 6.01
CA ASN A 16 7.82 32.26 7.12
C ASN A 16 7.56 33.23 8.30
N TYR A 17 6.52 32.94 9.09
CA TYR A 17 6.05 33.72 10.24
C TYR A 17 5.60 35.15 9.90
N ASN A 18 4.99 35.81 10.89
CA ASN A 18 4.55 37.21 10.75
C ASN A 18 5.72 38.20 10.98
N PRO A 19 5.61 39.45 10.49
CA PRO A 19 6.67 40.46 10.64
C PRO A 19 7.07 40.82 12.07
N ALA A 20 6.24 40.49 13.08
CA ALA A 20 6.55 40.74 14.49
C ALA A 20 7.30 39.57 15.16
N HIS A 21 7.42 38.42 14.49
CA HIS A 21 8.14 37.27 15.02
C HIS A 21 9.65 37.58 15.11
N LYS A 22 10.25 37.34 16.29
CA LYS A 22 11.68 37.53 16.53
C LYS A 22 12.35 36.17 16.72
N PHE A 23 13.19 35.78 15.78
CA PHE A 23 13.99 34.58 15.91
C PHE A 23 15.09 34.77 16.98
N SER A 24 15.35 33.71 17.74
CA SER A 24 16.42 33.67 18.75
C SER A 24 17.83 33.66 18.15
N SER A 25 17.96 33.34 16.87
CA SER A 25 19.22 33.31 16.13
C SER A 25 19.02 33.73 14.68
N ALA A 26 20.10 34.19 14.04
CA ALA A 26 20.11 34.46 12.61
C ALA A 26 19.90 33.16 11.78
N PRO A 27 19.30 33.24 10.59
CA PRO A 27 18.74 34.45 9.99
C PRO A 27 17.40 34.85 10.64
N SER A 28 17.20 36.16 10.80
CA SER A 28 15.99 36.76 11.41
C SER A 28 14.79 36.84 10.44
N LYS A 29 14.96 36.32 9.23
CA LYS A 29 13.92 36.04 8.24
C LYS A 29 14.21 34.67 7.65
N ARG A 30 13.19 33.86 7.45
CA ARG A 30 13.32 32.50 6.91
C ARG A 30 12.38 32.37 5.72
N ILE A 31 12.86 31.71 4.66
CA ILE A 31 12.02 31.36 3.52
C ILE A 31 10.93 30.40 4.00
N ASN A 32 9.72 30.53 3.49
CA ASN A 32 8.65 29.59 3.81
C ASN A 32 8.92 28.22 3.19
N GLY A 33 8.42 27.16 3.83
CA GLY A 33 8.33 25.86 3.16
C GLY A 33 7.48 26.00 1.89
N ILE A 34 7.79 25.21 0.86
CA ILE A 34 7.03 25.22 -0.39
C ILE A 34 5.73 24.41 -0.32
N GLY A 35 5.52 23.63 0.74
CA GLY A 35 4.37 22.73 0.88
C GLY A 35 3.02 23.43 0.75
N LEU A 36 2.81 24.53 1.48
CA LEU A 36 1.59 25.34 1.37
C LEU A 36 1.39 25.89 -0.06
N PHE A 37 2.48 26.33 -0.71
CA PHE A 37 2.39 26.74 -2.12
C PHE A 37 1.97 25.57 -3.01
N CYS A 38 2.55 24.39 -2.82
CA CYS A 38 2.20 23.20 -3.59
C CYS A 38 0.73 22.80 -3.38
N HIS A 39 0.24 22.81 -2.14
CA HIS A 39 -1.16 22.53 -1.80
C HIS A 39 -2.12 23.50 -2.50
N GLU A 40 -1.93 24.80 -2.33
CA GLU A 40 -2.79 25.82 -2.95
C GLU A 40 -2.70 25.81 -4.48
N PHE A 41 -1.52 25.55 -5.02
CA PHE A 41 -1.33 25.41 -6.46
C PHE A 41 -2.10 24.21 -7.01
N SER A 42 -2.20 23.11 -6.26
CA SER A 42 -3.01 21.95 -6.64
C SER A 42 -4.49 22.27 -6.77
N HIS A 43 -5.06 23.13 -5.93
CA HIS A 43 -6.44 23.60 -6.11
C HIS A 43 -6.60 24.38 -7.41
N THR A 44 -5.60 25.18 -7.81
CA THR A 44 -5.65 25.86 -9.12
C THR A 44 -5.70 24.86 -10.27
N MET A 45 -5.04 23.70 -10.12
CA MET A 45 -5.09 22.57 -11.05
C MET A 45 -6.35 21.72 -10.92
N GLY A 46 -7.12 21.87 -9.82
CA GLY A 46 -8.46 21.32 -9.65
C GLY A 46 -8.60 20.23 -8.60
N LEU A 47 -7.53 19.86 -7.88
CA LEU A 47 -7.63 18.86 -6.80
C LEU A 47 -8.42 19.41 -5.60
N PRO A 48 -9.27 18.59 -4.95
CA PRO A 48 -9.89 18.92 -3.67
C PRO A 48 -8.94 18.70 -2.50
N ASP A 49 -9.35 19.21 -1.34
CA ASP A 49 -8.83 18.75 -0.07
C ASP A 49 -9.26 17.31 0.22
N PHE A 50 -8.36 16.54 0.84
CA PHE A 50 -8.68 15.25 1.42
C PHE A 50 -8.83 15.29 2.94
N TYR A 51 -8.45 16.37 3.62
CA TYR A 51 -8.86 16.54 5.02
C TYR A 51 -10.37 16.85 5.12
N PRO A 52 -11.04 16.46 6.22
CA PRO A 52 -12.46 16.72 6.41
C PRO A 52 -12.69 18.15 6.92
N TYR A 53 -13.76 18.78 6.43
CA TYR A 53 -14.35 19.99 7.01
C TYR A 53 -15.37 19.64 8.11
N ASN A 54 -15.96 18.46 8.02
CA ASN A 54 -16.89 17.97 9.03
C ASN A 54 -16.15 17.48 10.27
N LYS A 55 -16.30 18.19 11.39
CA LYS A 55 -15.71 17.81 12.68
C LYS A 55 -16.05 16.39 13.15
N ALA A 56 -17.21 15.84 12.80
CA ALA A 56 -17.56 14.47 13.15
C ALA A 56 -16.73 13.41 12.39
N ALA A 57 -16.06 13.81 11.31
CA ALA A 57 -15.14 13.01 10.53
C ALA A 57 -13.67 13.20 10.96
N GLU A 58 -13.35 14.13 11.87
CA GLU A 58 -12.01 14.27 12.46
C GLU A 58 -11.68 13.09 13.42
N LYS A 59 -11.35 11.92 12.87
CA LYS A 59 -11.10 10.68 13.64
C LYS A 59 -10.18 9.73 12.88
N ASP A 60 -9.67 8.74 13.62
CA ASP A 60 -8.87 7.63 13.09
C ASP A 60 -9.52 7.00 11.85
N ASP A 61 -8.68 6.51 10.93
CA ASP A 61 -9.07 5.79 9.70
C ASP A 61 -9.96 6.58 8.72
N GLN A 62 -9.98 7.91 8.80
CA GLN A 62 -10.81 8.75 7.93
C GLN A 62 -10.04 9.45 6.80
N THR A 63 -8.81 9.90 7.05
CA THR A 63 -8.14 10.88 6.18
C THR A 63 -6.86 10.31 5.59
N MET A 64 -6.09 11.14 4.87
CA MET A 64 -4.78 10.78 4.34
C MET A 64 -3.64 11.15 5.30
N GLU A 65 -3.87 12.02 6.28
CA GLU A 65 -2.86 12.46 7.24
C GLU A 65 -1.61 12.99 6.51
N LEU A 66 -0.40 12.56 6.89
CA LEU A 66 0.84 12.99 6.22
C LEU A 66 1.10 12.28 4.88
N TRP A 67 0.22 11.38 4.44
CA TRP A 67 0.42 10.55 3.24
C TRP A 67 -0.07 11.17 1.93
N ASP A 68 -0.62 12.38 1.98
CA ASP A 68 -1.06 13.12 0.79
C ASP A 68 -0.82 14.62 0.94
N LEU A 69 -0.49 15.29 -0.18
CA LEU A 69 -0.24 16.74 -0.23
C LEU A 69 -1.51 17.56 0.00
N MET A 70 -2.66 17.04 -0.42
CA MET A 70 -3.99 17.64 -0.23
C MET A 70 -4.60 17.33 1.15
N ASP A 71 -3.77 16.81 2.05
CA ASP A 71 -4.03 16.66 3.48
C ASP A 71 -2.81 17.22 4.26
N GLY A 72 -2.50 16.68 5.44
CA GLY A 72 -1.39 17.14 6.27
C GLY A 72 0.01 17.06 5.63
N GLY A 73 0.18 16.39 4.49
CA GLY A 73 1.46 16.25 3.80
C GLY A 73 2.09 17.56 3.32
N GLU A 74 1.33 18.65 3.24
CA GLU A 74 1.89 19.99 3.01
C GLU A 74 2.83 20.46 4.14
N TYR A 75 2.68 19.90 5.34
CA TYR A 75 3.50 20.24 6.52
C TYR A 75 4.69 19.32 6.72
N THR A 76 4.87 18.29 5.89
CA THR A 76 6.01 17.36 5.99
C THR A 76 7.34 18.14 5.97
N ASP A 77 8.21 17.85 6.94
CA ASP A 77 9.48 18.55 7.14
C ASP A 77 9.30 20.08 7.28
N ASN A 78 8.26 20.52 7.99
CA ASN A 78 7.84 21.93 8.10
C ASN A 78 7.54 22.58 6.74
N GLY A 79 7.06 21.78 5.79
CA GLY A 79 6.73 22.19 4.42
C GLY A 79 7.93 22.40 3.51
N TYR A 80 9.17 22.13 3.93
CA TYR A 80 10.34 22.23 3.05
C TYR A 80 10.46 21.03 2.10
N THR A 81 9.91 19.88 2.50
CA THR A 81 9.87 18.66 1.71
C THR A 81 8.46 18.09 1.77
N PRO A 82 7.47 18.72 1.11
CA PRO A 82 6.09 18.26 1.16
C PRO A 82 5.96 16.84 0.61
N THR A 83 4.97 16.12 1.12
CA THR A 83 4.61 14.77 0.65
C THR A 83 4.33 14.81 -0.86
N PRO A 84 4.88 13.87 -1.67
CA PRO A 84 4.60 13.83 -3.09
C PRO A 84 3.15 13.42 -3.37
N TYR A 85 2.62 13.85 -4.51
CA TYR A 85 1.32 13.40 -4.99
C TYR A 85 1.22 11.87 -5.03
N THR A 86 0.05 11.36 -4.66
CA THR A 86 -0.32 9.96 -4.73
C THR A 86 -0.44 9.49 -6.17
N PRO A 87 -0.41 8.17 -6.42
CA PRO A 87 -0.64 7.65 -7.76
C PRO A 87 -2.03 8.00 -8.31
N TRP A 88 -3.04 8.21 -7.44
CA TRP A 88 -4.37 8.65 -7.86
C TRP A 88 -4.33 10.05 -8.45
N GLU A 89 -3.70 11.00 -7.75
CA GLU A 89 -3.59 12.38 -8.21
C GLU A 89 -2.76 12.49 -9.49
N LYS A 90 -1.65 11.73 -9.58
CA LYS A 90 -0.82 11.66 -10.80
C LYS A 90 -1.60 11.09 -12.00
N ASP A 91 -2.52 10.15 -11.79
CA ASP A 91 -3.40 9.59 -12.83
C ASP A 91 -4.46 10.60 -13.27
N VAL A 92 -5.15 11.23 -12.30
CA VAL A 92 -6.15 12.29 -12.53
C VAL A 92 -5.58 13.46 -13.32
N MET A 93 -4.36 13.90 -13.00
CA MET A 93 -3.68 14.97 -13.74
C MET A 93 -3.11 14.53 -15.09
N GLY A 94 -3.14 13.23 -15.40
CA GLY A 94 -2.58 12.67 -16.63
C GLY A 94 -1.06 12.64 -16.68
N TRP A 95 -0.38 12.77 -15.53
CA TRP A 95 1.08 12.76 -15.44
C TRP A 95 1.66 11.36 -15.43
N LYS A 96 1.01 10.43 -14.72
CA LYS A 96 1.41 9.02 -14.65
C LYS A 96 0.15 8.14 -14.60
N PRO A 97 -0.28 7.57 -15.74
CA PRO A 97 -1.46 6.72 -15.78
C PRO A 97 -1.34 5.50 -14.88
N LEU A 98 -2.41 5.17 -14.16
CA LEU A 98 -2.44 4.07 -13.21
C LEU A 98 -2.71 2.73 -13.91
N ILE A 99 -1.83 1.75 -13.70
CA ILE A 99 -1.95 0.44 -14.35
C ILE A 99 -2.83 -0.47 -13.50
N THR A 100 -3.87 -1.04 -14.11
CA THR A 100 -4.72 -2.03 -13.44
C THR A 100 -4.01 -3.37 -13.35
N ILE A 101 -3.97 -3.95 -12.16
CA ILE A 101 -3.43 -5.28 -11.91
C ILE A 101 -4.25 -6.33 -12.69
N GLN A 102 -3.59 -7.24 -13.40
CA GLN A 102 -4.28 -8.40 -13.97
C GLN A 102 -4.76 -9.32 -12.83
N GLU A 103 -6.01 -9.80 -12.89
CA GLU A 103 -6.64 -10.61 -11.83
C GLU A 103 -6.36 -12.12 -11.96
N THR A 104 -5.08 -12.48 -11.97
CA THR A 104 -4.61 -13.87 -12.04
C THR A 104 -3.55 -14.13 -10.98
N PRO A 105 -3.50 -15.33 -10.37
CA PRO A 105 -2.48 -15.67 -9.39
C PRO A 105 -1.07 -15.53 -9.95
N ARG A 106 -0.21 -14.74 -9.29
CA ARG A 106 1.21 -14.57 -9.66
C ARG A 106 1.99 -13.88 -8.54
N LYS A 107 3.32 -14.02 -8.60
CA LYS A 107 4.24 -13.15 -7.87
C LYS A 107 4.36 -11.81 -8.60
N ILE A 108 4.36 -10.72 -7.84
CA ILE A 108 4.51 -9.35 -8.32
C ILE A 108 5.74 -8.73 -7.67
N THR A 109 6.41 -7.87 -8.43
CA THR A 109 7.50 -7.00 -7.95
C THR A 109 7.12 -5.57 -8.29
N LEU A 110 7.08 -4.69 -7.28
CA LEU A 110 6.95 -3.25 -7.44
C LEU A 110 8.33 -2.61 -7.24
N HIS A 111 8.85 -1.96 -8.28
CA HIS A 111 10.01 -1.09 -8.15
C HIS A 111 9.62 0.22 -7.45
N LYS A 112 10.62 1.04 -7.11
CA LYS A 112 10.38 2.31 -6.42
C LYS A 112 9.44 3.20 -7.24
N ASP A 113 8.42 3.79 -6.61
CA ASP A 113 7.35 4.59 -7.22
C ASP A 113 6.42 3.79 -8.17
N ASP A 114 6.55 2.46 -8.29
CA ASP A 114 5.56 1.66 -9.01
C ASP A 114 4.25 1.60 -8.23
N ALA A 115 3.14 1.76 -8.96
CA ALA A 115 1.81 1.69 -8.41
C ALA A 115 0.88 0.84 -9.28
N LEU A 116 0.05 0.01 -8.65
CA LEU A 116 -0.95 -0.84 -9.30
C LEU A 116 -2.33 -0.61 -8.72
N LYS A 117 -3.33 -0.41 -9.58
CA LYS A 117 -4.75 -0.38 -9.21
C LYS A 117 -5.28 -1.80 -9.04
N VAL A 118 -5.87 -2.08 -7.88
CA VAL A 118 -6.63 -3.31 -7.62
C VAL A 118 -8.12 -2.96 -7.73
N PRO A 119 -8.80 -3.35 -8.82
CA PRO A 119 -10.18 -2.93 -9.07
C PRO A 119 -11.13 -3.61 -8.08
N THR A 120 -12.37 -3.12 -7.97
CA THR A 120 -13.47 -3.82 -7.30
C THR A 120 -14.66 -3.92 -8.25
N THR A 121 -15.75 -4.53 -7.78
CA THR A 121 -17.01 -4.55 -8.53
C THR A 121 -17.64 -3.16 -8.64
N TYR A 122 -17.31 -2.23 -7.74
CA TYR A 122 -17.77 -0.85 -7.81
C TYR A 122 -16.64 0.03 -8.33
N GLN A 123 -16.74 0.52 -9.57
CA GLN A 123 -15.60 1.13 -10.28
C GLN A 123 -15.02 2.39 -9.62
N LYS A 124 -15.84 3.09 -8.83
CA LYS A 124 -15.46 4.29 -8.07
C LYS A 124 -14.74 3.98 -6.77
N GLU A 125 -14.70 2.70 -6.39
CA GLU A 125 -14.08 2.21 -5.17
C GLU A 125 -13.02 1.15 -5.50
N TYR A 126 -11.77 1.38 -5.10
CA TYR A 126 -10.66 0.49 -5.40
C TYR A 126 -9.47 0.72 -4.49
N LEU A 127 -8.49 -0.18 -4.58
CA LEU A 127 -7.22 -0.02 -3.88
C LEU A 127 -6.11 0.36 -4.86
N ILE A 128 -5.07 1.01 -4.34
CA ILE A 128 -3.81 1.22 -5.05
C ILE A 128 -2.68 0.67 -4.19
N LEU A 129 -1.86 -0.21 -4.75
CA LEU A 129 -0.64 -0.70 -4.12
C LEU A 129 0.52 0.13 -4.65
N HIS A 130 1.24 0.85 -3.80
CA HIS A 130 2.30 1.77 -4.20
C HIS A 130 3.57 1.51 -3.41
N ASN A 131 4.69 1.25 -4.08
CA ASN A 131 5.98 1.16 -3.42
C ASN A 131 6.57 2.56 -3.24
N ILE A 132 6.50 3.08 -2.02
CA ILE A 132 7.05 4.39 -1.64
C ILE A 132 8.33 4.19 -0.82
N GLN A 133 9.43 4.75 -1.31
CA GLN A 133 10.75 4.68 -0.67
C GLN A 133 11.18 6.07 -0.22
N LYS A 134 11.98 6.19 0.85
CA LYS A 134 12.44 7.49 1.39
C LYS A 134 13.53 8.12 0.53
N GLU A 135 13.19 8.44 -0.71
CA GLU A 135 14.05 9.06 -1.72
C GLU A 135 13.34 10.26 -2.36
N GLY A 136 14.12 11.23 -2.85
CA GLY A 136 13.57 12.46 -3.45
C GLY A 136 12.61 13.20 -2.51
N TRP A 137 11.42 13.54 -3.01
CA TRP A 137 10.37 14.22 -2.24
C TRP A 137 9.77 13.33 -1.12
N ALA A 138 9.86 12.00 -1.23
CA ALA A 138 9.41 11.08 -0.18
C ALA A 138 10.44 10.90 0.95
N SER A 139 11.64 11.51 0.86
CA SER A 139 12.74 11.32 1.83
C SER A 139 12.39 11.69 3.29
N LYS A 140 11.36 12.52 3.48
CA LYS A 140 10.92 13.01 4.80
C LYS A 140 9.62 12.38 5.30
N LEU A 141 9.07 11.41 4.58
CA LEU A 141 7.95 10.62 5.08
C LEU A 141 8.37 9.79 6.29
N LEU A 142 7.38 9.48 7.14
CA LEU A 142 7.62 8.75 8.39
C LEU A 142 8.04 7.31 8.11
N GLY A 143 7.30 6.60 7.27
CA GLY A 143 7.59 5.23 6.82
C GLY A 143 7.95 5.10 5.34
N GLN A 144 8.36 3.89 4.96
CA GLN A 144 8.52 3.43 3.57
C GLN A 144 8.06 1.99 3.44
N GLY A 145 7.82 1.55 2.21
CA GLY A 145 7.37 0.21 1.87
C GLY A 145 6.23 0.27 0.87
N MET A 146 5.32 -0.70 0.93
CA MET A 146 4.10 -0.70 0.13
C MET A 146 2.96 0.00 0.87
N LEU A 147 2.64 1.23 0.47
CA LEU A 147 1.44 1.90 0.95
C LEU A 147 0.22 1.42 0.16
N VAL A 148 -0.88 1.14 0.86
CA VAL A 148 -2.13 0.69 0.25
C VAL A 148 -3.15 1.82 0.38
N TYR A 149 -3.48 2.48 -0.72
CA TYR A 149 -4.52 3.51 -0.73
C TYR A 149 -5.90 2.85 -0.86
N ARG A 150 -6.88 3.42 -0.17
CA ARG A 150 -8.30 3.13 -0.29
C ARG A 150 -8.99 4.32 -0.95
N VAL A 151 -9.41 4.10 -2.20
CA VAL A 151 -10.09 5.11 -3.01
C VAL A 151 -11.58 4.80 -3.05
N ASN A 152 -12.41 5.81 -2.83
CA ASN A 152 -13.84 5.88 -3.11
C ASN A 152 -14.14 7.31 -3.60
N TYR A 153 -14.04 7.56 -4.90
CA TYR A 153 -14.29 8.90 -5.47
C TYR A 153 -15.59 8.90 -6.27
N GLU A 154 -16.67 9.45 -5.69
CA GLU A 154 -18.02 9.43 -6.28
C GLU A 154 -18.20 10.37 -7.48
N PRO A 155 -17.65 11.59 -7.50
CA PRO A 155 -17.82 12.47 -8.66
C PRO A 155 -17.15 11.92 -9.92
N GLU A 156 -17.79 12.12 -11.08
CA GLU A 156 -17.22 11.71 -12.39
C GLU A 156 -16.04 12.59 -12.82
N THR A 157 -16.02 13.83 -12.35
CA THR A 157 -14.98 14.81 -12.64
C THR A 157 -14.48 15.38 -11.33
N VAL A 158 -13.15 15.44 -11.19
CA VAL A 158 -12.50 16.01 -10.01
C VAL A 158 -12.76 17.51 -9.92
N ASN A 159 -13.16 17.97 -8.75
CA ASN A 159 -13.43 19.37 -8.47
C ASN A 159 -12.81 19.76 -7.12
N MET A 160 -12.17 20.93 -7.08
CA MET A 160 -11.52 21.44 -5.85
C MET A 160 -12.48 21.67 -4.67
N TYR A 161 -13.80 21.73 -4.93
CA TYR A 161 -14.82 21.88 -3.90
C TYR A 161 -15.40 20.53 -3.43
N ASP A 162 -14.88 19.41 -3.91
CA ASP A 162 -15.33 18.10 -3.46
C ASP A 162 -14.88 17.85 -2.01
N HIS A 163 -15.80 17.39 -1.16
CA HIS A 163 -15.52 17.10 0.25
C HIS A 163 -15.34 15.60 0.46
N VAL A 164 -14.19 15.10 0.02
CA VAL A 164 -13.96 13.66 -0.21
C VAL A 164 -14.07 12.82 1.06
N ASN A 165 -13.62 13.35 2.20
CA ASN A 165 -13.59 12.63 3.48
C ASN A 165 -14.58 13.15 4.53
N ASP A 166 -15.60 13.92 4.14
CA ASP A 166 -16.52 14.58 5.09
C ASP A 166 -17.56 13.66 5.73
N THR A 167 -17.77 12.45 5.19
CA THR A 167 -18.76 11.52 5.75
C THR A 167 -18.11 10.63 6.81
N PRO A 168 -18.49 10.75 8.11
CA PRO A 168 -17.82 10.02 9.18
C PRO A 168 -17.92 8.50 9.02
N GLY A 169 -16.78 7.83 9.10
CA GLY A 169 -16.66 6.37 8.93
C GLY A 169 -16.83 5.88 7.49
N LYS A 170 -16.89 6.81 6.53
CA LYS A 170 -16.96 6.49 5.09
C LYS A 170 -15.96 7.34 4.31
N PRO A 171 -14.66 7.09 4.47
CA PRO A 171 -13.65 7.89 3.80
C PRO A 171 -13.71 7.69 2.29
N GLY A 172 -13.50 8.77 1.54
CA GLY A 172 -13.36 8.78 0.10
C GLY A 172 -11.91 8.58 -0.36
N MET A 173 -10.94 9.03 0.43
CA MET A 173 -9.51 8.86 0.16
C MET A 173 -8.78 8.63 1.49
N THR A 174 -8.29 7.43 1.73
CA THR A 174 -7.50 7.12 2.93
C THR A 174 -6.49 6.01 2.59
N ILE A 175 -5.79 5.47 3.58
CA ILE A 175 -4.93 4.31 3.43
C ILE A 175 -5.47 3.11 4.22
N VAL A 176 -4.95 1.94 3.88
CA VAL A 176 -5.04 0.72 4.70
C VAL A 176 -3.67 0.57 5.36
N PRO A 177 -3.52 0.93 6.63
CA PRO A 177 -2.25 0.80 7.35
C PRO A 177 -1.97 -0.67 7.67
N ALA A 178 -0.69 -1.04 7.71
CA ALA A 178 -0.25 -2.42 7.91
C ALA A 178 -0.72 -3.00 9.26
N ASP A 179 -0.73 -2.19 10.31
CA ASP A 179 -1.20 -2.56 11.65
C ASP A 179 -2.73 -2.46 11.81
N GLY A 180 -3.44 -2.02 10.77
CA GLY A 180 -4.90 -1.87 10.75
C GLY A 180 -5.43 -0.65 11.49
N LYS A 181 -4.58 0.33 11.87
CA LYS A 181 -5.03 1.59 12.46
C LYS A 181 -4.26 2.82 11.99
N LEU A 182 -4.95 3.76 11.37
CA LEU A 182 -4.43 5.08 11.01
C LEU A 182 -4.85 6.08 12.08
N ILE A 183 -3.94 6.43 12.98
CA ILE A 183 -4.20 7.40 14.06
C ILE A 183 -4.39 8.80 13.47
N SER A 184 -5.42 9.52 13.87
CA SER A 184 -5.64 10.85 13.33
C SER A 184 -4.88 11.95 14.07
N SER A 185 -4.34 12.91 13.33
CA SER A 185 -3.68 14.11 13.88
C SER A 185 -4.61 14.95 14.75
N TYR A 186 -5.93 14.89 14.54
CA TYR A 186 -6.93 15.58 15.38
C TYR A 186 -6.97 15.06 16.83
N SER A 187 -6.46 13.86 17.11
CA SER A 187 -6.36 13.31 18.47
C SER A 187 -5.11 13.75 19.22
N VAL A 188 -4.20 14.49 18.58
CA VAL A 188 -2.90 14.87 19.13
C VAL A 188 -3.00 16.21 19.88
N HIS A 189 -2.94 16.17 21.21
CA HIS A 189 -3.02 17.36 22.07
C HIS A 189 -1.80 17.51 23.01
N SER A 190 -0.86 16.58 22.92
CA SER A 190 0.35 16.54 23.74
C SER A 190 1.55 16.01 22.94
N LYS A 191 2.76 16.26 23.46
CA LYS A 191 4.00 15.71 22.88
C LYS A 191 4.04 14.19 22.90
N GLU A 192 3.42 13.57 23.90
CA GLU A 192 3.40 12.11 24.03
C GLU A 192 2.46 11.49 22.98
N GLU A 193 1.30 12.09 22.74
CA GLU A 193 0.41 11.68 21.64
C GLU A 193 1.06 11.91 20.28
N GLN A 194 1.81 13.01 20.10
CA GLN A 194 2.54 13.25 18.86
C GLN A 194 3.59 12.17 18.59
N GLN A 195 4.30 11.71 19.62
CA GLN A 195 5.26 10.61 19.48
C GLN A 195 4.55 9.30 19.10
N LYS A 196 3.37 9.02 19.67
CA LYS A 196 2.55 7.85 19.33
C LYS A 196 2.05 7.91 17.89
N TYR A 197 1.57 9.08 17.45
CA TYR A 197 1.16 9.35 16.08
C TYR A 197 2.30 9.08 15.09
N TYR A 198 3.48 9.65 15.30
CA TYR A 198 4.63 9.43 14.42
C TYR A 198 5.12 7.97 14.42
N ALA A 199 5.11 7.31 15.58
CA ALA A 199 5.51 5.91 15.68
C ALA A 199 4.54 4.99 14.92
N SER A 200 3.23 5.22 15.05
CA SER A 200 2.20 4.50 14.26
C SER A 200 2.40 4.72 12.77
N HIS A 201 2.52 5.98 12.32
CA HIS A 201 2.70 6.27 10.90
C HIS A 201 4.00 5.73 10.30
N THR A 202 5.05 5.51 11.11
CA THR A 202 6.26 4.86 10.61
C THR A 202 5.97 3.41 10.15
N GLY A 203 4.96 2.77 10.74
CA GLY A 203 4.55 1.40 10.46
C GLY A 203 3.41 1.22 9.45
N ASP A 204 2.79 2.28 8.95
CA ASP A 204 1.62 2.16 8.05
C ASP A 204 1.91 1.44 6.72
N PRO A 205 3.03 1.67 6.01
CA PRO A 205 3.33 0.92 4.79
C PRO A 205 3.66 -0.53 5.10
N PHE A 206 3.27 -1.48 4.25
CA PHE A 206 3.60 -2.89 4.40
C PHE A 206 5.04 -3.20 3.95
N PRO A 207 5.75 -4.14 4.60
CA PRO A 207 5.30 -4.91 5.77
C PRO A 207 5.33 -4.12 7.09
N GLY A 208 5.93 -2.93 7.08
CA GLY A 208 5.91 -1.99 8.18
C GLY A 208 6.73 -2.45 9.38
N THR A 209 6.68 -1.67 10.46
CA THR A 209 7.35 -2.01 11.72
C THR A 209 6.70 -3.21 12.43
N SER A 210 5.47 -3.56 12.04
CA SER A 210 4.72 -4.70 12.56
C SER A 210 4.94 -6.00 11.79
N HIS A 211 5.76 -5.97 10.72
CA HIS A 211 6.08 -7.12 9.87
C HIS A 211 4.84 -7.85 9.32
N VAL A 212 3.81 -7.10 8.94
CA VAL A 212 2.59 -7.65 8.36
C VAL A 212 2.83 -7.99 6.90
N ASP A 213 2.96 -9.27 6.61
CA ASP A 213 3.30 -9.79 5.28
C ASP A 213 2.08 -10.35 4.52
N HIS A 214 0.89 -10.24 5.09
CA HIS A 214 -0.33 -10.82 4.53
C HIS A 214 -1.53 -9.89 4.67
N ILE A 215 -2.30 -9.76 3.58
CA ILE A 215 -3.60 -9.10 3.55
C ILE A 215 -4.62 -10.10 3.05
N GLY A 216 -5.60 -10.48 3.88
CA GLY A 216 -6.65 -11.43 3.47
C GLY A 216 -7.81 -10.76 2.73
N SER A 217 -8.41 -9.76 3.36
CA SER A 217 -9.50 -8.97 2.79
C SER A 217 -9.55 -7.57 3.38
N ILE A 218 -10.03 -6.60 2.60
CA ILE A 218 -10.17 -5.21 3.03
C ILE A 218 -11.63 -4.79 2.89
N VAL A 219 -12.20 -4.20 3.95
CA VAL A 219 -13.58 -3.68 3.95
C VAL A 219 -13.57 -2.24 3.45
N LEU A 220 -14.41 -1.97 2.46
CA LEU A 220 -14.60 -0.65 1.86
C LEU A 220 -16.02 -0.12 2.16
N ASN A 221 -16.41 1.03 1.60
CA ASN A 221 -17.73 1.63 1.83
C ASN A 221 -18.84 0.81 1.16
N HIS A 222 -18.61 0.35 -0.07
CA HIS A 222 -19.61 -0.35 -0.88
C HIS A 222 -19.34 -1.85 -1.03
N SER A 223 -18.11 -2.30 -0.75
CA SER A 223 -17.71 -3.67 -1.00
C SER A 223 -16.68 -4.20 0.01
N THR A 224 -16.36 -5.49 -0.08
CA THR A 224 -15.21 -6.08 0.60
C THR A 224 -14.31 -6.72 -0.45
N VAL A 225 -13.07 -6.29 -0.51
CA VAL A 225 -12.06 -6.79 -1.45
C VAL A 225 -11.51 -8.10 -0.91
N LYS A 226 -11.82 -9.21 -1.58
CA LYS A 226 -11.30 -10.55 -1.28
C LYS A 226 -10.20 -10.95 -2.28
N LYS A 227 -9.18 -10.11 -2.37
CA LYS A 227 -8.05 -10.26 -3.30
C LYS A 227 -6.76 -10.32 -2.47
N PRO A 228 -6.45 -11.47 -1.87
CA PRO A 228 -5.42 -11.55 -0.85
C PRO A 228 -4.02 -11.31 -1.42
N LEU A 229 -3.16 -10.74 -0.59
CA LEU A 229 -1.72 -10.59 -0.82
C LEU A 229 -0.98 -11.47 0.20
N PHE A 230 -0.03 -12.28 -0.25
CA PHE A 230 0.80 -13.12 0.60
C PHE A 230 2.28 -12.73 0.47
N HIS A 231 3.06 -13.01 1.51
CA HIS A 231 4.52 -12.86 1.51
C HIS A 231 5.00 -11.47 1.10
N ILE A 232 4.29 -10.42 1.54
CA ILE A 232 4.68 -9.03 1.28
C ILE A 232 6.03 -8.78 1.93
N THR A 233 7.04 -8.55 1.10
CA THR A 233 8.43 -8.44 1.49
C THR A 233 9.05 -7.20 0.86
N GLU A 234 9.71 -6.38 1.67
CA GLU A 234 10.61 -5.33 1.21
C GLU A 234 12.03 -5.89 1.08
N ASN A 235 12.57 -5.85 -0.14
CA ASN A 235 13.92 -6.32 -0.44
C ASN A 235 14.95 -5.24 -0.13
N THR A 236 16.21 -5.65 0.00
CA THR A 236 17.32 -4.74 0.35
C THR A 236 17.59 -3.64 -0.70
N ASP A 237 17.10 -3.80 -1.92
CA ASP A 237 17.18 -2.79 -2.99
C ASP A 237 16.00 -1.81 -2.99
N GLY A 238 15.07 -1.95 -2.04
CA GLY A 238 13.85 -1.14 -1.93
C GLY A 238 12.71 -1.57 -2.85
N THR A 239 12.81 -2.73 -3.51
CA THR A 239 11.67 -3.32 -4.23
C THR A 239 10.73 -4.04 -3.27
N ILE A 240 9.42 -4.00 -3.56
CA ILE A 240 8.43 -4.80 -2.84
C ILE A 240 8.08 -6.03 -3.67
N THR A 241 8.03 -7.21 -3.05
CA THR A 241 7.46 -8.41 -3.66
C THR A 241 6.30 -8.96 -2.86
N PHE A 242 5.30 -9.52 -3.53
CA PHE A 242 4.19 -10.24 -2.91
C PHE A 242 3.57 -11.23 -3.91
N GLU A 243 2.78 -12.18 -3.39
CA GLU A 243 1.99 -13.10 -4.19
C GLU A 243 0.53 -12.70 -4.16
N TYR A 244 -0.05 -12.54 -5.33
CA TYR A 244 -1.41 -12.04 -5.51
C TYR A 244 -2.40 -13.19 -5.69
N LEU A 245 -3.54 -13.12 -5.02
CA LEU A 245 -4.69 -14.06 -5.06
C LEU A 245 -4.45 -15.47 -4.50
N LYS A 246 -3.22 -15.98 -4.50
CA LYS A 246 -2.89 -17.32 -3.99
C LYS A 246 -1.51 -17.32 -3.35
N ASP A 247 -1.38 -18.05 -2.25
CA ASP A 247 -0.08 -18.46 -1.73
C ASP A 247 0.52 -19.53 -2.65
N LEU A 248 1.47 -19.12 -3.48
CA LEU A 248 2.20 -19.96 -4.41
C LEU A 248 3.30 -20.76 -3.71
N THR A 249 3.76 -20.30 -2.54
CA THR A 249 4.75 -21.03 -1.72
C THR A 249 4.12 -22.17 -0.90
N ALA A 250 2.85 -22.04 -0.49
CA ALA A 250 2.11 -23.08 0.23
C ALA A 250 1.86 -24.35 -0.62
N ALA A 251 1.98 -24.25 -1.94
CA ALA A 251 1.86 -25.41 -2.85
C ALA A 251 3.00 -26.44 -2.70
N GLY A 252 3.99 -26.19 -1.84
CA GLY A 252 5.09 -27.11 -1.54
C GLY A 252 4.71 -28.32 -0.65
N ILE A 253 3.54 -28.32 -0.02
CA ILE A 253 3.00 -29.51 0.65
C ILE A 253 1.65 -29.83 -0.01
N ASN A 254 1.70 -30.42 -1.20
CA ASN A 254 0.59 -31.27 -1.60
C ASN A 254 0.60 -32.45 -0.63
N ASP A 255 -0.40 -32.54 0.24
CA ASP A 255 -0.75 -33.82 0.85
C ASP A 255 -0.76 -34.85 -0.28
N ILE A 256 0.14 -35.83 -0.21
CA ILE A 256 0.11 -36.97 -1.11
C ILE A 256 -1.26 -37.58 -0.88
N THR A 257 -2.17 -37.36 -1.82
CA THR A 257 -3.43 -38.08 -1.87
C THR A 257 -3.00 -39.51 -2.13
N THR A 258 -2.82 -40.30 -1.07
CA THR A 258 -2.76 -41.74 -1.17
C THR A 258 -4.12 -42.18 -1.64
N GLU A 259 -4.36 -42.10 -2.96
CA GLU A 259 -5.25 -43.06 -3.58
C GLU A 259 -4.76 -44.43 -3.10
N GLN A 260 -5.65 -45.18 -2.45
CA GLN A 260 -5.42 -46.57 -2.16
C GLN A 260 -5.37 -47.32 -3.50
N GLN A 261 -4.27 -47.17 -4.25
CA GLN A 261 -3.95 -48.10 -5.32
C GLN A 261 -3.76 -49.47 -4.66
N GLY A 262 -4.58 -50.42 -5.10
CA GLY A 262 -4.51 -51.82 -4.66
C GLY A 262 -3.11 -52.39 -4.84
N THR A 263 -2.77 -53.40 -4.05
CA THR A 263 -1.51 -54.11 -4.16
C THR A 263 -1.46 -54.88 -5.49
N ASP A 264 -0.66 -54.41 -6.45
CA ASP A 264 -0.46 -55.09 -7.74
C ASP A 264 0.67 -56.14 -7.71
N ASN A 265 1.33 -56.29 -6.55
CA ASN A 265 2.41 -57.23 -6.29
C ASN A 265 3.64 -57.09 -7.19
N ARG A 266 3.78 -56.02 -7.95
CA ARG A 266 4.99 -55.73 -8.74
C ARG A 266 6.17 -55.46 -7.82
N ILE A 267 7.30 -56.05 -8.15
CA ILE A 267 8.56 -55.95 -7.43
C ILE A 267 9.50 -55.07 -8.24
N TYR A 268 10.15 -54.12 -7.56
CA TYR A 268 11.11 -53.20 -8.15
C TYR A 268 12.44 -53.26 -7.41
N THR A 269 13.54 -53.02 -8.11
CA THR A 269 14.84 -52.72 -7.50
C THR A 269 14.84 -51.32 -6.86
N LEU A 270 15.86 -51.00 -6.06
CA LEU A 270 16.00 -49.68 -5.43
C LEU A 270 16.16 -48.52 -6.44
N ASP A 271 16.67 -48.80 -7.64
CA ASP A 271 16.77 -47.85 -8.75
C ASP A 271 15.49 -47.83 -9.63
N GLY A 272 14.42 -48.52 -9.22
CA GLY A 272 13.10 -48.42 -9.83
C GLY A 272 12.85 -49.35 -11.03
N ARG A 273 13.70 -50.35 -11.29
CA ARG A 273 13.48 -51.32 -12.38
C ARG A 273 12.51 -52.41 -11.95
N PHE A 274 11.52 -52.69 -12.79
CA PHE A 274 10.58 -53.79 -12.57
C PHE A 274 11.27 -55.15 -12.76
N VAL A 275 11.10 -56.07 -11.81
CA VAL A 275 11.77 -57.39 -11.78
C VAL A 275 10.79 -58.55 -11.60
N GLY A 276 9.50 -58.34 -11.84
CA GLY A 276 8.46 -59.37 -11.76
C GLY A 276 7.60 -59.27 -10.51
N THR A 277 6.87 -60.34 -10.19
CA THR A 277 5.92 -60.40 -9.06
C THR A 277 6.21 -61.54 -8.09
N ASP A 278 7.15 -62.43 -8.42
CA ASP A 278 7.51 -63.60 -7.64
C ASP A 278 8.82 -63.38 -6.87
N ARG A 279 8.75 -63.44 -5.54
CA ARG A 279 9.93 -63.27 -4.69
C ARG A 279 10.90 -64.43 -4.83
N THR A 280 10.47 -65.63 -5.21
CA THR A 280 11.28 -66.86 -5.18
C THR A 280 12.35 -66.92 -6.27
N VAL A 281 12.22 -66.12 -7.32
CA VAL A 281 13.15 -66.12 -8.48
C VAL A 281 14.19 -64.98 -8.47
N LEU A 282 14.10 -64.04 -7.53
CA LEU A 282 15.03 -62.90 -7.45
C LEU A 282 16.42 -63.27 -6.89
N PRO A 283 17.52 -62.63 -7.32
CA PRO A 283 18.82 -62.75 -6.66
C PRO A 283 18.83 -62.04 -5.28
N PRO A 284 19.78 -62.36 -4.38
CA PRO A 284 19.91 -61.68 -3.09
C PRO A 284 20.12 -60.17 -3.25
N SER A 285 19.21 -59.36 -2.70
CA SER A 285 19.25 -57.89 -2.78
C SER A 285 18.13 -57.25 -1.95
N ILE A 286 18.01 -55.92 -2.05
CA ILE A 286 16.91 -55.15 -1.47
C ILE A 286 15.94 -54.77 -2.58
N TYR A 287 14.66 -55.08 -2.37
CA TYR A 287 13.58 -54.82 -3.32
C TYR A 287 12.45 -54.04 -2.68
N ILE A 288 11.63 -53.40 -3.50
CA ILE A 288 10.42 -52.68 -3.11
C ILE A 288 9.22 -53.43 -3.71
N GLN A 289 8.26 -53.83 -2.88
CA GLN A 289 6.98 -54.38 -3.31
C GLN A 289 5.86 -53.81 -2.45
N ASN A 290 4.77 -53.35 -3.07
CA ASN A 290 3.60 -52.82 -2.36
C ASN A 290 3.97 -51.77 -1.29
N ARG A 291 4.88 -50.84 -1.64
CA ARG A 291 5.37 -49.77 -0.75
C ARG A 291 6.20 -50.23 0.46
N LYS A 292 6.59 -51.51 0.52
CA LYS A 292 7.48 -52.04 1.56
C LYS A 292 8.78 -52.53 0.94
N LYS A 293 9.89 -52.21 1.60
CA LYS A 293 11.17 -52.84 1.30
C LYS A 293 11.19 -54.26 1.86
N PHE A 294 11.77 -55.20 1.12
CA PHE A 294 12.11 -56.52 1.64
C PHE A 294 13.50 -56.90 1.17
N VAL A 295 14.16 -57.73 1.96
CA VAL A 295 15.47 -58.31 1.64
C VAL A 295 15.22 -59.75 1.22
N LYS A 296 15.91 -60.18 0.17
CA LYS A 296 15.98 -61.58 -0.22
C LYS A 296 17.40 -62.10 -0.04
#